data_AF-A0A5E4J764-F1
#
_entry.id   AF-A0A5E4J764-F1
#
_cell.length_a   1.000
_cell.length_b   1.000
_cell.length_c   1.000
_cell.angle_alpha   90.00
_cell.angle_beta   90.00
_cell.angle_gamma   90.00
#
_symmetry.space_group_name_H-M   'P 1'
#
loop_
_entity.id
_entity.type
_entity.pdbx_description
1 polymer ?
#
loop_
_entity_poly.entity_id
_entity_poly.type
_entity_poly.pdbx_seq_one_letter_code
_entity_poly.pdbx_strand_id
1 'polypeptide(L)'
;MRLNNQAQVGLVTIICLLFQGYVFTYILGVEPNPAISFVPLIPYIAYIYARGRRTWYFNRPYYWMAAVIVLTVLDIAPFAIR
;
A
#
# COMPACT_ATOMS: atom_id res chain seq x y z
N MET A 1 -5.76 -3.17 -23.58
CA MET A 1 -4.86 -4.10 -22.86
C MET A 1 -5.46 -4.42 -21.49
N ARG A 2 -5.65 -5.69 -21.13
CA ARG A 2 -6.03 -6.09 -19.76
C ARG A 2 -4.80 -6.01 -18.86
N LEU A 3 -4.85 -5.23 -17.79
CA LEU A 3 -3.77 -5.15 -16.80
C LEU A 3 -3.65 -6.48 -16.05
N ASN A 4 -2.42 -6.97 -15.89
CA ASN A 4 -2.11 -8.14 -15.07
C ASN A 4 -2.40 -7.83 -13.59
N ASN A 5 -2.96 -8.77 -12.84
CA ASN A 5 -3.27 -8.63 -11.41
C ASN A 5 -2.08 -8.05 -10.60
N GLN A 6 -0.84 -8.46 -10.90
CA GLN A 6 0.34 -7.89 -10.24
C GLN A 6 0.58 -6.43 -10.59
N ALA A 7 0.38 -6.04 -11.84
CA ALA A 7 0.49 -4.65 -12.25
C ALA A 7 -0.58 -3.80 -11.56
N GLN A 8 -1.81 -4.33 -11.39
CA GLN A 8 -2.86 -3.60 -10.69
C GLN A 8 -2.54 -3.39 -9.20
N VAL A 9 -2.16 -4.45 -8.46
CA VAL A 9 -1.80 -4.32 -7.04
C VAL A 9 -0.56 -3.42 -6.86
N GLY A 10 0.42 -3.55 -7.75
CA GLY A 10 1.61 -2.69 -7.75
C GLY A 10 1.30 -1.22 -8.01
N LEU A 11 0.41 -0.92 -8.97
CA LEU A 11 -0.03 0.45 -9.25
C LEU A 11 -0.75 1.07 -8.03
N VAL A 12 -1.65 0.32 -7.40
CA VAL A 12 -2.33 0.81 -6.18
C VAL A 12 -1.32 1.09 -5.07
N THR A 13 -0.32 0.22 -4.90
CA THR A 13 0.75 0.43 -3.92
C THR A 13 1.54 1.70 -4.18
N ILE A 14 1.94 1.94 -5.44
CA ILE A 14 2.66 3.16 -5.82
C ILE A 14 1.80 4.40 -5.57
N ILE A 15 0.51 4.37 -5.94
CA ILE A 15 -0.42 5.48 -5.69
C ILE A 15 -0.52 5.76 -4.19
N CYS A 16 -0.67 4.73 -3.36
CA CYS A 16 -0.74 4.87 -1.92
C CYS A 16 0.55 5.44 -1.31
N LEU A 17 1.73 5.01 -1.76
CA LEU A 17 3.01 5.55 -1.29
C LEU A 17 3.18 7.03 -1.67
N LEU A 18 2.84 7.39 -2.90
CA LEU A 18 2.88 8.79 -3.37
C LEU A 18 1.88 9.66 -2.62
N PHE A 19 0.66 9.15 -2.40
CA PHE A 19 -0.38 9.84 -1.64
C PHE A 19 0.04 10.05 -0.20
N GLN A 20 0.57 9.02 0.46
CA GLN A 20 1.08 9.10 1.83
C GLN A 20 2.21 10.12 1.95
N GLY A 21 3.17 10.12 1.02
CA GLY A 21 4.23 11.12 0.95
C GLY A 21 3.68 12.54 0.75
N TYR A 22 2.69 12.71 -0.12
CA TYR A 22 2.04 13.99 -0.32
C TYR A 22 1.33 14.49 0.95
N VAL A 23 0.56 13.63 1.62
CA VAL A 23 -0.16 13.97 2.84
C VAL A 23 0.82 14.35 3.95
N PHE A 24 1.88 13.58 4.16
CA PHE A 24 2.86 13.89 5.20
C PHE A 24 3.62 15.19 4.94
N THR A 25 4.10 15.39 3.71
CA THR A 25 4.90 16.58 3.37
C THR A 25 4.05 17.86 3.28
N TYR A 26 2.90 17.81 2.61
CA TYR A 26 2.16 19.03 2.24
C TYR A 26 0.93 19.31 3.10
N ILE A 27 0.30 18.28 3.67
CA ILE A 27 -0.92 18.47 4.48
C ILE A 27 -0.57 18.52 5.96
N LEU A 28 0.16 17.52 6.45
CA LEU A 28 0.48 17.38 7.87
C LEU A 28 1.78 18.06 8.28
N GLY A 29 2.68 18.33 7.33
CA GLY A 29 3.98 18.96 7.59
C GLY A 29 4.87 18.14 8.54
N VAL A 30 4.74 16.81 8.50
CA VAL A 30 5.49 15.87 9.35
C VAL A 30 6.49 15.10 8.50
N GLU A 31 7.61 14.73 9.12
CA GLU A 31 8.57 13.77 8.57
C GLU A 31 8.45 12.45 9.33
N PRO A 32 7.62 11.51 8.86
CA PRO A 32 7.49 10.22 9.50
C PRO A 32 8.78 9.43 9.33
N ASN A 33 9.04 8.54 10.30
CA ASN A 33 10.13 7.58 10.19
C ASN A 33 10.01 6.81 8.86
N PRO A 34 11.11 6.64 8.10
CA PRO A 34 11.12 5.89 6.84
C PRO A 34 10.39 4.54 6.93
N ALA A 35 10.50 3.84 8.07
CA ALA A 35 9.82 2.57 8.29
C ALA A 35 8.30 2.66 8.13
N ILE A 36 7.67 3.75 8.60
CA ILE A 36 6.21 3.99 8.49
C ILE A 36 5.84 4.31 7.04
N SER A 37 6.69 5.07 6.34
CA SER A 37 6.50 5.41 4.93
C SER A 37 6.53 4.19 4.00
N PHE A 38 7.15 3.08 4.41
CA PHE A 38 7.22 1.84 3.63
C PHE A 38 6.18 0.78 4.03
N VAL A 39 5.32 1.03 5.02
CA VAL A 39 4.29 0.07 5.46
C VAL A 39 3.33 -0.36 4.35
N PRO A 40 2.84 0.53 3.44
CA PRO A 40 1.99 0.12 2.31
C PRO A 40 2.66 -0.85 1.34
N LEU A 41 3.98 -0.98 1.39
CA LEU A 41 4.78 -1.88 0.57
C LEU A 41 4.72 -3.33 1.10
N ILE A 42 4.42 -3.52 2.39
CA ILE A 42 4.35 -4.85 3.03
C ILE A 42 3.29 -5.76 2.37
N PRO A 43 2.03 -5.32 2.15
CA PRO A 43 1.04 -6.13 1.45
C PRO A 43 1.44 -6.49 0.03
N TYR A 44 2.17 -5.60 -0.66
CA TYR A 44 2.64 -5.87 -2.01
C TYR A 44 3.72 -6.95 -2.05
N ILE A 45 4.69 -6.90 -1.12
CA ILE A 45 5.70 -7.95 -0.96
C ILE A 45 5.03 -9.28 -0.59
N ALA A 46 4.08 -9.25 0.35
CA ALA A 46 3.30 -10.42 0.74
C ALA A 46 2.49 -10.99 -0.43
N TYR A 47 1.93 -10.14 -1.29
CA TYR A 47 1.24 -10.55 -2.52
C TYR A 47 2.18 -11.26 -3.50
N ILE A 48 3.38 -10.73 -3.73
CA ILE A 48 4.40 -11.37 -4.60
C ILE A 48 4.75 -12.75 -4.05
N TYR A 49 4.95 -12.86 -2.74
CA TYR A 49 5.24 -14.14 -2.09
C TYR A 49 4.09 -15.14 -2.20
N ALA A 50 2.87 -14.69 -1.94
CA ALA A 50 1.65 -15.48 -2.07
C ALA A 50 1.43 -16.01 -3.50
N ARG A 51 1.77 -15.19 -4.50
CA ARG A 51 1.76 -15.56 -5.93
C ARG A 51 2.81 -16.62 -6.24
N GLY A 52 4.04 -16.46 -5.74
CA GLY A 52 5.12 -17.44 -5.90
C GLY A 52 4.76 -18.82 -5.34
N ARG A 53 4.04 -18.86 -4.21
CA ARG A 53 3.55 -20.10 -3.59
C ARG A 53 2.21 -20.62 -4.12
N ARG A 54 1.61 -19.98 -5.14
CA ARG A 54 0.31 -20.36 -5.74
C ARG A 54 -0.83 -20.55 -4.72
N THR A 55 -0.84 -19.73 -3.67
CA THR A 55 -1.85 -19.77 -2.61
C THR A 55 -3.22 -19.25 -3.07
N TRP A 56 -4.34 -19.84 -2.62
CA TRP A 56 -5.70 -19.54 -3.15
C TRP A 56 -6.08 -18.04 -3.18
N TYR A 57 -5.54 -17.24 -2.26
CA TYR A 57 -5.76 -15.80 -2.15
C TYR A 57 -4.93 -14.94 -3.12
N PHE A 58 -3.99 -15.49 -3.90
CA PHE A 58 -3.26 -14.71 -4.92
C PHE A 58 -4.17 -14.26 -6.08
N ASN A 59 -5.22 -15.04 -6.38
CA ASN A 59 -6.11 -14.74 -7.51
C ASN A 59 -7.18 -13.68 -7.18
N ARG A 60 -7.09 -13.06 -6.00
CA ARG A 60 -8.00 -12.03 -5.52
C ARG A 60 -7.27 -10.67 -5.40
N PRO A 61 -6.94 -10.01 -6.52
CA PRO A 61 -6.15 -8.77 -6.51
C PRO A 61 -6.80 -7.65 -5.67
N TYR A 62 -8.13 -7.57 -5.66
CA TYR A 62 -8.88 -6.59 -4.88
C TYR A 62 -8.67 -6.70 -3.36
N TYR A 63 -8.43 -7.91 -2.83
CA TYR A 63 -8.16 -8.08 -1.39
C TYR A 63 -6.82 -7.47 -1.01
N TRP A 64 -5.81 -7.64 -1.87
CA TRP A 64 -4.49 -7.06 -1.68
C TRP A 64 -4.50 -5.54 -1.85
N MET A 65 -5.26 -5.03 -2.81
CA MET A 65 -5.48 -3.58 -2.96
C MET A 65 -6.14 -2.99 -1.72
N ALA A 66 -7.20 -3.63 -1.21
CA ALA A 66 -7.87 -3.20 0.00
C ALA A 66 -6.92 -3.20 1.21
N ALA A 67 -6.08 -4.22 1.35
CA ALA A 67 -5.08 -4.29 2.41
C ALA A 67 -4.08 -3.13 2.35
N VAL A 68 -3.58 -2.79 1.15
CA VAL A 68 -2.71 -1.62 0.93
C VAL A 68 -3.43 -0.34 1.36
N ILE A 69 -4.64 -0.11 0.88
CA ILE A 69 -5.41 1.12 1.16
C ILE A 69 -5.69 1.26 2.66
N VAL A 70 -6.15 0.19 3.32
CA VAL A 70 -6.44 0.20 4.75
C VAL A 70 -5.18 0.51 5.56
N LEU A 71 -4.04 -0.09 5.21
CA LEU A 71 -2.78 0.19 5.90
C LEU A 71 -2.34 1.64 5.69
N THR A 72 -2.42 2.18 4.48
CA THR A 72 -2.12 3.59 4.21
C THR A 72 -2.98 4.53 5.06
N VAL A 73 -4.27 4.24 5.20
CA VAL A 73 -5.15 5.06 6.07
C VAL A 73 -4.75 4.93 7.53
N LEU A 74 -4.44 3.72 8.01
CA LEU A 74 -3.97 3.49 9.37
C LEU A 74 -2.62 4.15 9.66
N ASP A 75 -1.73 4.26 8.67
CA ASP A 75 -0.44 4.95 8.81
C ASP A 75 -0.65 6.47 8.93
N ILE A 76 -1.59 7.04 8.19
CA ILE A 76 -1.87 8.48 8.17
C ILE A 76 -2.68 8.91 9.41
N ALA A 77 -3.66 8.10 9.82
CA ALA A 77 -4.59 8.40 10.90
C ALA A 77 -3.95 8.93 12.21
N PRO A 78 -2.89 8.32 12.78
CA PRO A 78 -2.29 8.80 14.02
C PRO A 78 -1.63 10.17 13.89
N PHE A 79 -1.22 10.58 12.68
CA PHE A 79 -0.64 11.90 12.44
C PHE A 79 -1.70 12.97 12.17
N ALA A 80 -2.91 12.57 11.74
CA ALA A 80 -4.03 13.47 11.48
C ALA A 80 -4.91 13.75 12.72
N ILE A 81 -4.84 12.91 13.76
CA ILE A 81 -5.62 13.06 15.02
C ILE A 81 -4.82 13.82 16.09
N ARG A 82 -3.59 14.25 15.78
CA ARG A 82 -2.85 15.24 16.58
C ARG A 82 -3.35 16.64 16.31
#